data_AF-A0A7W3PAL7-F1
#
_entry.id   AF-A0A7W3PAL7-F1
#
_cell.length_a   1.000
_cell.length_b   1.000
_cell.length_c   1.000
_cell.angle_alpha   90.00
_cell.angle_beta   90.00
_cell.angle_gamma   90.00
#
_symmetry.space_group_name_H-M   'P 1'
#
loop_
_entity.id
_entity.type
_entity.pdbx_description
1 polymer ?
#
loop_
_entity_poly.entity_id
_entity_poly.type
_entity_poly.pdbx_seq_one_letter_code
_entity_poly.pdbx_strand_id
1 'polypeptide(L)'
;MSEPTTHPSDEPLGALVHRLSEQVPELVRSELRLAQAELAQKGRKAGIGVGMFTGAGLLAFFGVATLVATAVIALALVLPLWASGLIVAGVLLVAALGAALAGRNEVAAATPPAPERAIAGVREDVSVIKGGRA
;
A
#
# COMPACT_ATOMS: atom_id res chain seq x y z
N MET A 1 0.95 -6.51 -75.89
CA MET A 1 1.70 -7.48 -75.05
C MET A 1 3.04 -6.81 -74.72
N SER A 2 3.38 -6.39 -73.50
CA SER A 2 2.93 -6.78 -72.16
C SER A 2 3.24 -5.63 -71.18
N GLU A 3 2.31 -5.31 -70.27
CA GLU A 3 2.58 -4.46 -69.10
C GLU A 3 3.39 -5.26 -68.06
N PRO A 4 4.41 -4.68 -67.40
CA PRO A 4 5.05 -5.30 -66.25
C PRO A 4 4.17 -5.00 -65.01
N THR A 5 3.28 -5.92 -64.67
CA THR A 5 2.58 -5.91 -63.39
C THR A 5 3.57 -6.24 -62.27
N THR A 6 4.10 -5.21 -61.61
CA THR A 6 4.93 -5.40 -60.41
C THR A 6 4.02 -5.84 -59.27
N HIS A 7 3.98 -7.14 -59.03
CA HIS A 7 3.22 -7.74 -57.92
C HIS A 7 3.75 -7.22 -56.58
N PRO A 8 2.89 -6.68 -55.69
CA PRO A 8 3.29 -6.22 -54.34
C PRO A 8 3.65 -7.32 -53.34
N SER A 9 3.95 -8.55 -53.77
CA SER A 9 3.72 -9.74 -52.94
C SER A 9 4.91 -10.29 -52.15
N ASP A 10 6.13 -9.76 -52.29
CA ASP A 10 7.29 -10.29 -51.56
C ASP A 10 8.08 -9.15 -50.90
N GLU A 11 7.50 -8.56 -49.86
CA GLU A 11 8.34 -7.87 -48.89
C GLU A 11 9.16 -8.97 -48.17
N PRO A 12 10.50 -8.96 -48.27
CA PRO A 12 11.30 -10.05 -47.72
C PRO A 12 11.03 -10.16 -46.21
N LEU A 13 10.87 -11.38 -45.69
CA LEU A 13 10.64 -11.65 -44.26
C LEU A 13 11.61 -10.87 -43.34
N GLY A 14 12.84 -10.62 -43.82
CA GLY A 14 13.82 -9.76 -43.16
C GLY A 14 13.39 -8.30 -42.98
N ALA A 15 12.65 -7.70 -43.92
CA ALA A 15 12.11 -6.35 -43.80
C ALA A 15 10.99 -6.25 -42.74
N LEU A 16 10.13 -7.27 -42.61
CA LEU A 16 9.12 -7.33 -41.53
C LEU A 16 9.76 -7.49 -40.15
N VAL A 17 10.78 -8.36 -40.02
CA VAL A 17 11.53 -8.53 -38.77
C VAL A 17 12.29 -7.25 -38.42
N HIS A 18 12.85 -6.56 -39.42
CA HIS A 18 13.52 -5.27 -39.21
C HIS A 18 12.55 -4.18 -38.73
N ARG A 19 11.37 -4.04 -39.36
CA ARG A 19 10.33 -3.10 -38.92
C ARG A 19 9.77 -3.43 -37.53
N LEU A 20 9.57 -4.71 -37.20
CA LEU A 20 9.15 -5.13 -35.85
C LEU A 20 10.24 -4.83 -34.80
N SER A 21 11.51 -5.07 -35.14
CA SER A 21 12.65 -4.71 -34.27
C SER A 21 12.76 -3.20 -34.03
N GLU A 22 12.27 -2.37 -34.95
CA GLU A 22 12.22 -0.91 -34.79
C GLU A 22 10.98 -0.44 -34.00
N GLN A 23 9.84 -1.15 -34.09
CA GLN A 23 8.58 -0.74 -33.46
C GLN A 23 8.41 -1.21 -32.00
N VAL A 24 8.91 -2.40 -31.67
CA VAL A 24 8.85 -2.95 -30.30
C VAL A 24 9.50 -2.02 -29.26
N PRO A 25 10.68 -1.41 -29.49
CA PRO A 25 11.29 -0.46 -28.55
C PRO A 25 10.41 0.75 -28.24
N GLU A 26 9.65 1.25 -29.23
CA GLU A 26 8.79 2.42 -29.04
C GLU A 26 7.53 2.05 -28.23
N LEU A 27 6.96 0.87 -28.45
CA LEU A 27 5.85 0.35 -27.65
C LEU A 27 6.28 0.12 -26.19
N VAL A 28 7.46 -0.47 -25.96
CA VAL A 28 7.98 -0.66 -24.60
C VAL A 28 8.20 0.70 -23.92
N ARG A 29 8.75 1.69 -24.64
CA ARG A 29 8.90 3.05 -24.11
C ARG A 29 7.56 3.71 -23.78
N SER A 30 6.53 3.50 -24.59
CA SER A 30 5.21 4.08 -24.35
C SER A 30 4.52 3.46 -23.13
N GLU A 31 4.56 2.13 -22.99
CA GLU A 31 4.09 1.42 -21.79
C GLU A 31 4.84 1.85 -20.53
N LEU A 32 6.17 2.03 -20.61
CA LEU A 32 6.95 2.55 -19.49
C LEU A 32 6.55 3.99 -19.12
N ARG A 33 6.29 4.86 -20.11
CA ARG A 33 5.79 6.23 -19.87
C ARG A 33 4.41 6.20 -19.23
N LEU A 34 3.53 5.32 -19.69
CA LEU A 34 2.19 5.14 -19.12
C LEU A 34 2.25 4.64 -17.68
N ALA A 35 3.05 3.60 -17.43
CA ALA A 35 3.29 3.08 -16.08
C ALA A 35 3.88 4.15 -15.15
N GLN A 36 4.83 4.97 -15.63
CA GLN A 36 5.36 6.10 -14.86
C GLN A 36 4.28 7.13 -14.54
N ALA A 37 3.43 7.49 -15.50
CA ALA A 37 2.33 8.43 -15.28
C ALA A 37 1.31 7.89 -14.27
N GLU A 38 0.95 6.61 -14.36
CA GLU A 38 0.03 5.96 -13.44
C GLU A 38 0.63 5.86 -12.03
N LEU A 39 1.91 5.49 -11.91
CA LEU A 39 2.64 5.47 -10.64
C LEU A 39 2.74 6.87 -10.02
N ALA A 40 3.01 7.91 -10.81
CA ALA A 40 3.04 9.29 -10.33
C ALA A 40 1.65 9.73 -9.82
N GLN A 41 0.58 9.38 -10.55
CA GLN A 41 -0.79 9.72 -10.15
C GLN A 41 -1.21 8.96 -8.88
N LYS A 42 -0.93 7.66 -8.80
CA LYS A 42 -1.16 6.82 -7.61
C LYS A 42 -0.33 7.32 -6.42
N GLY A 43 0.95 7.62 -6.65
CA GLY A 43 1.86 8.16 -5.64
C GLY A 43 1.41 9.51 -5.10
N ARG A 44 0.92 10.42 -5.96
CA ARG A 44 0.36 11.71 -5.51
C ARG A 44 -0.89 11.53 -4.66
N LYS A 45 -1.83 10.67 -5.08
CA LYS A 45 -3.05 10.39 -4.31
C LYS A 45 -2.72 9.75 -2.96
N ALA A 46 -1.81 8.77 -2.95
CA ALA A 46 -1.33 8.15 -1.73
C ALA A 46 -0.63 9.16 -0.81
N GLY A 47 0.25 10.02 -1.37
CA GLY A 47 0.96 11.05 -0.61
C GLY A 47 0.04 12.09 0.02
N ILE A 48 -0.99 12.55 -0.71
CA ILE A 48 -2.03 13.44 -0.15
C ILE A 48 -2.80 12.72 0.97
N GLY A 49 -3.18 11.45 0.75
CA GLY A 49 -3.87 10.64 1.76
C GLY A 49 -3.05 10.48 3.04
N VAL A 50 -1.77 10.12 2.91
CA VAL A 50 -0.84 10.00 4.04
C VAL A 50 -0.67 11.35 4.75
N GLY A 51 -0.51 12.44 3.99
CA GLY A 51 -0.38 13.79 4.54
C GLY A 51 -1.62 14.23 5.32
N MET A 52 -2.81 14.03 4.76
CA MET A 52 -4.08 14.35 5.42
C MET A 52 -4.31 13.49 6.67
N PHE A 53 -4.04 12.19 6.60
CA PHE A 53 -4.20 11.29 7.73
C PHE A 53 -3.24 11.64 8.87
N THR A 54 -1.97 11.94 8.54
CA THR A 54 -0.98 12.40 9.52
C THR A 54 -1.39 13.73 10.15
N GLY A 55 -1.84 14.70 9.34
CA GLY A 55 -2.34 15.98 9.82
C GLY A 55 -3.56 15.84 10.73
N ALA A 56 -4.54 15.05 10.33
CA ALA A 56 -5.72 14.75 11.14
C ALA A 56 -5.35 14.03 12.45
N GLY A 57 -4.41 13.08 12.41
CA GLY A 57 -3.91 12.39 13.59
C GLY A 57 -3.25 13.33 14.59
N LEU A 58 -2.41 14.27 14.13
CA LEU A 58 -1.81 15.29 14.99
C LEU A 58 -2.85 16.24 15.59
N LEU A 59 -3.82 16.71 14.79
CA LEU A 59 -4.91 17.56 15.28
C LEU A 59 -5.76 16.83 16.32
N ALA A 60 -6.12 15.57 16.08
CA ALA A 60 -6.84 14.74 17.04
C ALA A 60 -6.03 14.51 18.31
N PHE A 61 -4.72 14.26 18.20
CA PHE A 61 -3.82 14.12 19.34
C PHE A 61 -3.82 15.38 20.23
N PHE A 62 -3.64 16.56 19.63
CA PHE A 62 -3.70 17.83 20.39
C PHE A 62 -5.08 18.11 20.96
N GLY A 63 -6.15 17.76 20.24
CA GLY A 63 -7.53 17.86 20.74
C GLY A 63 -7.74 17.01 22.00
N VAL A 64 -7.33 15.74 21.96
CA VAL A 64 -7.41 14.84 23.12
C VAL A 64 -6.51 15.33 24.27
N ALA A 65 -5.28 15.76 24.00
CA ALA A 65 -4.38 16.31 25.02
C ALA A 65 -5.00 17.54 25.71
N THR A 66 -5.65 18.42 24.93
CA THR A 66 -6.36 19.59 25.46
C THR A 66 -7.54 19.17 26.34
N LEU A 67 -8.35 18.19 25.92
CA LEU A 67 -9.45 17.66 26.74
C LEU A 67 -8.96 17.02 28.04
N VAL A 68 -7.83 16.29 28.01
CA VAL A 68 -7.19 15.74 29.20
C VAL A 68 -6.77 16.87 30.15
N ALA A 69 -6.13 17.92 29.64
CA ALA A 69 -5.77 19.09 30.44
C ALA A 69 -7.01 19.78 31.03
N THR A 70 -8.08 19.95 30.24
CA THR A 70 -9.36 20.49 30.71
C THR A 70 -9.95 19.64 31.83
N ALA A 71 -9.92 18.31 31.72
CA ALA A 71 -10.41 17.41 32.77
C ALA A 71 -9.60 17.56 34.07
N VAL A 72 -8.27 17.66 33.98
CA VAL A 72 -7.40 17.92 35.14
C VAL A 72 -7.73 19.26 35.79
N ILE A 73 -7.88 20.32 35.00
CA ILE A 73 -8.21 21.66 35.51
C ILE A 73 -9.61 21.68 36.15
N ALA A 74 -10.59 21.03 35.53
CA ALA A 74 -11.96 20.95 36.04
C ALA A 74 -12.00 20.23 37.40
N LEU A 75 -11.29 19.11 37.55
CA LEU A 75 -11.16 18.43 38.85
C LEU A 75 -10.37 19.26 39.87
N ALA A 76 -9.40 20.04 39.40
CA ALA A 76 -8.63 20.94 40.27
C ALA A 76 -9.47 22.09 40.88
N LEU A 77 -10.71 22.29 40.42
CA LEU A 77 -11.65 23.21 41.07
C LEU A 77 -12.11 22.71 42.45
N VAL A 78 -12.05 21.41 42.70
CA VAL A 78 -12.52 20.76 43.94
C VAL A 78 -11.45 19.94 44.66
N LEU A 79 -10.31 19.68 44.02
CA LEU A 79 -9.18 18.90 44.55
C LEU A 79 -7.84 19.61 44.27
N PRO A 80 -6.76 19.31 45.00
CA PRO A 80 -5.42 19.78 44.65
C PRO A 80 -4.99 19.29 43.26
N LEU A 81 -4.26 20.13 42.51
CA LEU A 81 -3.84 19.84 41.14
C LEU A 81 -3.11 18.50 40.98
N TRP A 82 -2.26 18.13 41.94
CA TRP A 82 -1.52 16.86 41.91
C TRP A 82 -2.46 15.65 41.98
N ALA A 83 -3.52 15.71 42.79
CA ALA A 83 -4.49 14.64 42.94
C ALA A 83 -5.36 14.51 41.68
N SER A 84 -5.82 15.63 41.12
CA SER A 84 -6.54 15.68 39.85
C SER A 84 -5.75 15.06 38.71
N GLY A 85 -4.46 15.41 38.61
CA GLY A 85 -3.54 14.82 37.63
C GLY A 85 -3.41 13.30 37.77
N LEU A 86 -3.22 12.79 38.99
CA LEU A 86 -3.12 11.36 39.25
C LEU A 86 -4.41 10.59 38.92
N ILE A 87 -5.58 11.16 39.23
CA ILE A 87 -6.87 10.53 38.92
C ILE A 87 -7.04 10.39 37.41
N VAL A 88 -6.85 11.48 36.66
CA VAL A 88 -7.00 11.46 35.20
C VAL A 88 -5.97 10.52 34.56
N ALA A 89 -4.71 10.55 35.02
CA ALA A 89 -3.67 9.65 34.56
C ALA A 89 -4.04 8.17 34.83
N GLY A 90 -4.54 7.86 36.03
CA GLY A 90 -5.00 6.51 36.38
C GLY A 90 -6.11 6.01 35.46
N VAL A 91 -7.12 6.83 35.18
CA VAL A 91 -8.20 6.50 34.25
C VAL A 91 -7.66 6.23 32.83
N LEU A 92 -6.76 7.08 32.34
CA LEU A 92 -6.15 6.91 31.02
C LEU A 92 -5.31 5.63 30.93
N LEU A 93 -4.55 5.29 31.98
CA LEU A 93 -3.76 4.05 32.03
C LEU A 93 -4.65 2.80 32.01
N VAL A 94 -5.77 2.80 32.73
CA VAL A 94 -6.73 1.69 32.70
C VAL A 94 -7.35 1.55 31.30
N ALA A 95 -7.76 2.67 30.68
CA ALA A 95 -8.27 2.66 29.31
C ALA A 95 -7.21 2.16 28.30
N ALA A 96 -5.96 2.61 28.44
CA ALA A 96 -4.85 2.20 27.60
C ALA A 96 -4.54 0.70 27.75
N LEU A 97 -4.57 0.17 28.97
CA LEU A 97 -4.41 -1.26 29.22
C LEU A 97 -5.54 -2.07 28.57
N GLY A 98 -6.80 -1.63 28.71
CA GLY A 98 -7.93 -2.27 28.05
C GLY A 98 -7.80 -2.29 26.52
N ALA A 99 -7.46 -1.15 25.92
CA ALA A 99 -7.22 -1.04 24.49
C ALA A 99 -6.05 -1.92 24.02
N ALA A 100 -4.94 -1.97 24.77
CA ALA A 100 -3.79 -2.80 24.45
C ALA A 100 -4.12 -4.30 24.48
N LEU A 101 -4.91 -4.75 25.46
CA LEU A 101 -5.36 -6.14 25.55
C LEU A 101 -6.34 -6.50 24.42
N ALA A 102 -7.28 -5.61 24.09
CA ALA A 102 -8.19 -5.81 22.96
C ALA A 102 -7.43 -5.87 21.62
N GLY A 103 -6.51 -4.92 21.39
CA GLY A 103 -5.70 -4.87 20.17
C GLY A 103 -4.81 -6.10 20.02
N ARG A 104 -4.24 -6.62 21.12
CA ARG A 104 -3.47 -7.88 21.10
C ARG A 104 -4.30 -9.06 20.61
N ASN A 105 -5.57 -9.15 21.02
CA ASN A 105 -6.45 -10.25 20.60
C ASN A 105 -6.76 -10.18 19.10
N GLU A 106 -7.02 -8.99 18.57
CA GLU A 106 -7.27 -8.78 17.13
C GLU A 106 -6.03 -9.09 16.28
N VAL A 107 -4.84 -8.63 16.72
CA VAL A 107 -3.58 -8.96 16.04
C VAL A 107 -3.30 -10.47 16.08
N ALA A 108 -3.57 -11.12 17.21
CA ALA A 108 -3.43 -12.57 17.34
C ALA A 108 -4.42 -13.33 16.43
N ALA A 109 -5.67 -12.85 16.30
CA ALA A 109 -6.67 -13.43 15.41
C ALA A 109 -6.34 -13.24 13.92
N ALA A 110 -5.60 -12.18 13.56
CA ALA A 110 -5.14 -11.91 12.20
C ALA A 110 -3.87 -12.69 11.80
N THR A 111 -3.43 -13.64 12.63
CA THR A 111 -2.25 -14.49 12.38
C THR A 111 -2.69 -15.87 11.84
N PRO A 112 -2.08 -16.39 10.75
CA PRO A 112 -0.85 -15.90 10.13
C PRO A 112 -1.09 -14.80 9.07
N PRO A 113 -0.25 -13.75 9.07
CA PRO A 113 -0.30 -12.68 8.05
C PRO A 113 0.16 -13.16 6.67
N ALA A 114 0.79 -14.33 6.60
CA ALA A 114 1.22 -14.93 5.35
C ALA A 114 0.03 -15.65 4.67
N PRO A 115 -0.22 -15.42 3.36
CA PRO A 115 -1.27 -16.12 2.64
C PRO A 115 -0.85 -17.57 2.40
N GLU A 116 -1.14 -18.44 3.37
CA GLU A 116 -0.74 -19.86 3.35
C GLU A 116 -1.14 -20.57 2.06
N ARG A 117 -2.34 -20.28 1.54
CA ARG A 117 -2.83 -20.85 0.29
C ARG A 117 -2.02 -20.40 -0.93
N ALA A 118 -1.59 -19.15 -0.98
CA ALA A 118 -0.79 -18.64 -2.08
C ALA A 118 0.63 -19.23 -2.05
N ILE A 119 1.21 -19.36 -0.85
CA ILE A 119 2.52 -20.00 -0.66
C ILE A 119 2.45 -21.49 -1.01
N ALA A 120 1.37 -22.18 -0.63
CA ALA A 120 1.15 -23.58 -0.95
C ALA A 120 1.07 -23.81 -2.47
N GLY A 121 0.29 -22.99 -3.19
CA GLY A 121 0.16 -23.08 -4.65
C GLY A 121 1.51 -22.89 -5.37
N VAL A 122 2.28 -21.87 -4.98
CA VAL A 122 3.63 -21.66 -5.54
C VAL A 122 4.56 -22.84 -5.26
N ARG A 123 4.45 -23.47 -4.09
CA ARG A 123 5.27 -24.63 -3.72
C ARG A 123 4.90 -25.87 -4.54
N GLU A 124 3.61 -26.04 -4.83
CA GLU A 124 3.07 -27.10 -5.69
C GLU A 124 3.56 -26.92 -7.14
N ASP A 125 3.43 -25.72 -7.69
CA ASP A 125 3.92 -25.39 -9.04
C ASP A 125 5.42 -25.67 -9.19
N VAL A 126 6.22 -25.27 -8.20
CA VAL A 126 7.67 -25.54 -8.18
C VAL A 126 7.96 -27.04 -8.09
N SER A 127 7.14 -27.81 -7.36
CA SER A 127 7.33 -29.26 -7.23
C SER A 127 7.04 -30.01 -8.54
N VAL A 128 6.04 -29.57 -9.31
CA VAL A 128 5.72 -30.12 -10.63
C VAL A 128 6.86 -29.89 -11.61
N ILE A 129 7.44 -28.67 -11.63
CA ILE A 129 8.57 -28.32 -12.52
C ILE A 129 9.84 -29.10 -12.13
N LYS A 130 10.03 -29.39 -10.83
CA LYS A 130 11.19 -30.13 -10.32
C LYS A 130 11.06 -31.64 -10.50
N GLY A 131 9.84 -32.18 -10.47
CA GLY A 131 9.53 -33.60 -10.68
C GLY A 131 9.37 -34.01 -12.15
N GLY A 132 9.16 -33.05 -13.06
CA GLY A 132 9.00 -33.27 -14.50
C GLY A 132 10.29 -33.57 -15.30
N ARG A 133 11.35 -34.07 -14.65
CA ARG A 133 12.51 -34.67 -15.35
C ARG A 133 12.64 -36.14 -14.92
N ALA A 134 11.88 -37.00 -15.59
CA ALA A 134 12.12 -38.43 -15.68
C ALA A 134 12.08 -38.83 -17.15
#